data_AF-I4DL61-F1
#
_entry.id   AF-I4DL61-F1
#
_cell.length_a   1.000
_cell.length_b   1.000
_cell.length_c   1.000
_cell.angle_alpha   90.00
_cell.angle_beta   90.00
_cell.angle_gamma   90.00
#
_symmetry.space_group_name_H-M   'P 1'
#
loop_
_entity.id
_entity.type
_entity.pdbx_description
1 polymer ?
#
loop_
_entity_poly.entity_id
_entity_poly.type
_entity_poly.pdbx_seq_one_letter_code
_entity_poly.pdbx_strand_id
1 'polypeptide(L)'
;MLPRYLRNSIKNGGLYLRNNSTVAQTVPQKEPENTQESVPKRSNPLEHPDYFHVHNLFTVKDLFDARVHFGHKEGSLNEYMTPYLYGSRLGHLIFDLDITADHLRKALNFTAHIAYRGGIICFFNRNALNAHLVERTAQECGEYAHTRFWRGGIFTNANHQFGAITRLPDLCIFLNTQNNILSQHTAVRDSAKMLIPTIGIVDSNCNPNLVTYPVPGQ
;
A
#
# COMPACT_ATOMS: atom_id res chain seq x y z
N MET A 1 15.75 -18.44 -11.47
CA MET A 1 15.29 -17.95 -10.14
C MET A 1 13.81 -18.32 -10.03
N LEU A 2 13.44 -19.31 -9.22
CA LEU A 2 12.08 -19.89 -9.20
C LEU A 2 11.13 -19.09 -8.28
N PRO A 3 9.84 -18.89 -8.67
CA PRO A 3 8.84 -18.18 -7.87
C PRO A 3 8.43 -18.90 -6.57
N ARG A 4 7.98 -18.13 -5.57
CA ARG A 4 7.69 -18.53 -4.16
C ARG A 4 6.56 -19.57 -3.96
N TYR A 5 5.92 -20.12 -5.00
CA TYR A 5 4.76 -21.01 -4.87
C TYR A 5 5.08 -22.52 -4.71
N LEU A 6 6.36 -22.92 -4.70
CA LEU A 6 6.77 -24.34 -4.81
C LEU A 6 7.45 -24.93 -3.55
N ARG A 7 7.22 -24.40 -2.34
CA ARG A 7 7.99 -24.82 -1.14
C ARG A 7 7.32 -25.77 -0.14
N ASN A 8 6.08 -26.22 -0.34
CA ASN A 8 5.44 -27.15 0.61
C ASN A 8 4.94 -28.43 -0.08
N SER A 9 5.87 -29.29 -0.47
CA SER A 9 5.61 -30.73 -0.57
C SER A 9 6.94 -31.45 -0.55
N ILE A 10 7.14 -32.33 0.44
CA ILE A 10 8.10 -33.44 0.57
C ILE A 10 8.45 -33.56 2.06
N LYS A 11 7.83 -34.55 2.72
CA LYS A 11 8.45 -35.50 3.66
C LYS A 11 7.35 -36.32 4.33
N ASN A 12 7.21 -37.58 3.90
CA ASN A 12 7.42 -38.75 4.77
C ASN A 12 7.05 -40.03 4.01
N GLY A 13 8.08 -40.80 3.66
CA GLY A 13 7.98 -42.23 3.39
C GLY A 13 8.36 -43.02 4.64
N GLY A 14 7.74 -44.19 4.82
CA GLY A 14 8.12 -45.16 5.84
C GLY A 14 7.06 -46.23 6.07
N LEU A 15 7.19 -47.36 5.36
CA LEU A 15 6.53 -48.64 5.69
C LEU A 15 6.99 -49.14 7.06
N TYR A 16 6.09 -49.70 7.88
CA TYR A 16 6.35 -50.89 8.70
C TYR A 16 5.05 -51.68 8.97
N LEU A 17 5.09 -52.98 8.64
CA LEU A 17 4.12 -54.02 9.03
C LEU A 17 4.50 -54.59 10.41
N ARG A 18 3.49 -54.87 11.26
CA ARG A 18 3.10 -56.23 11.74
C ARG A 18 2.48 -56.19 13.16
N ASN A 19 1.37 -56.93 13.27
CA ASN A 19 0.53 -57.19 14.43
C ASN A 19 1.29 -57.69 15.68
N ASN A 20 0.74 -57.40 16.86
CA ASN A 20 0.37 -58.44 17.84
C ASN A 20 -0.61 -57.89 18.90
N SER A 21 -1.76 -58.56 18.96
CA SER A 21 -2.80 -58.45 19.97
C SER A 21 -2.33 -59.04 21.31
N THR A 22 -2.39 -58.27 22.39
CA THR A 22 -2.42 -58.81 23.76
C THR A 22 -3.33 -57.94 24.61
N VAL A 23 -4.30 -58.59 25.26
CA VAL A 23 -5.31 -58.01 26.15
C VAL A 23 -4.62 -57.46 27.40
N ALA A 24 -4.85 -56.19 27.73
CA ALA A 24 -4.42 -55.57 28.97
C ALA A 24 -5.61 -54.93 29.68
N GLN A 25 -5.76 -55.29 30.96
CA GLN A 25 -6.81 -54.90 31.88
C GLN A 25 -6.80 -53.39 32.14
N THR A 26 -7.98 -52.80 32.22
CA THR A 26 -8.24 -51.36 32.38
C THR A 26 -7.86 -50.88 33.79
N VAL A 27 -6.78 -50.11 33.88
CA VAL A 27 -6.55 -49.14 34.95
C VAL A 27 -7.41 -47.89 34.64
N PRO A 28 -8.05 -47.22 35.61
CA PRO A 28 -8.80 -46.00 35.33
C PRO A 28 -7.82 -44.93 34.87
N GLN A 29 -7.83 -44.64 33.55
CA GLN A 29 -7.12 -43.50 33.00
C GLN A 29 -7.82 -42.24 33.47
N LYS A 30 -7.12 -41.40 34.24
CA LYS A 30 -7.45 -39.98 34.41
C LYS A 30 -7.71 -39.41 33.02
N GLU A 31 -8.87 -38.80 32.83
CA GLU A 31 -9.18 -38.03 31.62
C GLU A 31 -8.01 -37.08 31.34
N PRO A 32 -7.49 -37.00 30.09
CA PRO A 32 -6.52 -35.99 29.79
C PRO A 32 -7.21 -34.64 29.98
N GLU A 33 -6.70 -33.86 30.93
CA GLU A 33 -6.99 -32.42 30.98
C GLU A 33 -6.76 -31.89 29.58
N ASN A 34 -7.87 -31.50 28.95
CA ASN A 34 -7.88 -30.92 27.63
C ASN A 34 -7.33 -29.51 27.79
N THR A 35 -6.01 -29.40 27.98
CA THR A 35 -5.28 -28.15 27.86
C THR A 35 -5.37 -27.79 26.39
N GLN A 36 -6.50 -27.19 26.01
CA GLN A 36 -6.60 -26.43 24.79
C GLN A 36 -5.52 -25.35 24.94
N GLU A 37 -4.34 -25.59 24.39
CA GLU A 37 -3.41 -24.54 24.05
C GLU A 37 -4.21 -23.59 23.18
N SER A 38 -4.71 -22.52 23.79
CA SER A 38 -5.46 -21.49 23.12
C SER A 38 -4.49 -20.90 22.10
N VAL A 39 -4.58 -21.34 20.86
CA VAL A 39 -3.99 -20.64 19.71
C VAL A 39 -4.33 -19.18 19.93
N PRO A 40 -3.35 -18.27 20.11
CA PRO A 40 -3.65 -16.88 20.43
C PRO A 40 -4.59 -16.39 19.34
N LYS A 41 -5.84 -16.07 19.72
CA LYS A 41 -6.83 -15.50 18.80
C LYS A 41 -6.11 -14.32 18.15
N ARG A 42 -5.85 -14.40 16.85
CA ARG A 42 -5.32 -13.27 16.10
C ARG A 42 -6.30 -12.13 16.34
N SER A 43 -5.88 -11.10 17.07
CA SER A 43 -6.71 -9.92 17.30
C SER A 43 -7.07 -9.34 15.94
N ASN A 44 -8.32 -8.91 15.78
CA ASN A 44 -8.77 -8.35 14.52
C ASN A 44 -8.04 -7.02 14.30
N PRO A 45 -7.24 -6.86 13.22
CA PRO A 45 -6.45 -5.66 13.02
C PRO A 45 -7.29 -4.39 12.91
N LEU A 46 -8.57 -4.49 12.54
CA LEU A 46 -9.46 -3.34 12.37
C LEU A 46 -10.01 -2.77 13.69
N GLU A 47 -9.86 -3.49 14.80
CA GLU A 47 -10.31 -3.03 16.12
C GLU A 47 -9.35 -2.02 16.74
N HIS A 48 -8.10 -1.98 16.24
CA HIS A 48 -7.06 -1.08 16.72
C HIS A 48 -6.83 0.05 15.72
N PRO A 49 -6.87 1.33 16.15
CA PRO A 49 -6.71 2.46 15.23
C PRO A 49 -5.32 2.53 14.58
N ASP A 50 -4.28 2.11 15.31
CA ASP A 50 -2.90 2.01 14.83
C ASP A 50 -2.30 0.64 15.16
N TYR A 51 -2.81 -0.40 14.50
CA TYR A 51 -2.37 -1.78 14.71
C TYR A 51 -0.89 -2.01 14.32
N PHE A 52 -0.40 -1.27 13.31
CA PHE A 52 0.97 -1.44 12.78
C PHE A 52 1.97 -0.43 13.34
N HIS A 53 1.55 0.41 14.29
CA HIS A 53 2.37 1.48 14.87
C HIS A 53 2.96 2.44 13.83
N VAL A 54 2.18 2.79 12.80
CA VAL A 54 2.62 3.70 11.73
C VAL A 54 2.94 5.10 12.26
N HIS A 55 2.38 5.47 13.41
CA HIS A 55 2.68 6.75 14.05
C HIS A 55 4.17 6.91 14.41
N ASN A 56 4.86 5.81 14.68
CA ASN A 56 6.26 5.81 15.10
C ASN A 56 7.24 5.90 13.92
N LEU A 57 6.75 5.83 12.67
CA LEU A 57 7.60 5.81 11.48
C LEU A 57 8.21 7.17 11.15
N PHE A 58 7.54 8.26 11.51
CA PHE A 58 7.99 9.61 11.22
C PHE A 58 7.44 10.62 12.23
N THR A 59 8.13 11.75 12.35
CA THR A 59 7.69 12.91 13.13
C THR A 59 7.44 14.11 12.21
N VAL A 60 6.71 15.12 12.71
CA VAL A 60 6.52 16.39 11.98
C VAL A 60 7.85 17.08 11.68
N LYS A 61 8.82 16.92 12.59
CA LYS A 61 10.19 17.42 12.40
C LYS A 61 10.86 16.76 11.18
N ASP A 62 10.69 15.46 10.99
CA ASP A 62 11.26 14.77 9.84
C ASP A 62 10.67 15.27 8.51
N LEU A 63 9.35 15.56 8.49
CA LEU A 63 8.70 16.17 7.32
C LEU A 63 9.20 17.59 7.04
N PHE A 64 9.46 18.36 8.10
CA PHE A 64 10.03 19.69 7.99
C PHE A 64 11.46 19.64 7.44
N ASP A 65 12.31 18.78 7.98
CA ASP A 65 13.70 18.58 7.56
C ASP A 65 13.78 18.03 6.12
N ALA A 66 12.81 17.19 5.72
CA ALA A 66 12.65 16.70 4.36
C ALA A 66 12.11 17.74 3.38
N ARG A 67 11.76 18.94 3.85
CA ARG A 67 11.26 20.08 3.04
C ARG A 67 9.91 19.83 2.36
N VAL A 68 9.07 18.97 2.94
CA VAL A 68 7.73 18.61 2.41
C VAL A 68 6.76 19.80 2.44
N HIS A 69 7.02 20.77 3.31
CA HIS A 69 6.15 21.94 3.50
C HIS A 69 6.21 22.96 2.34
N PHE A 70 7.17 22.86 1.42
CA PHE A 70 7.21 23.78 0.29
C PHE A 70 6.20 23.39 -0.79
N GLY A 71 5.44 24.37 -1.27
CA GLY A 71 4.61 24.24 -2.46
C GLY A 71 5.13 25.06 -3.64
N HIS A 72 4.37 25.03 -4.73
CA HIS A 72 4.63 25.89 -5.89
C HIS A 72 4.31 27.36 -5.60
N LYS A 73 4.46 28.21 -6.62
CA LYS A 73 4.07 29.63 -6.55
C LYS A 73 2.56 29.79 -6.48
N GLU A 74 2.09 30.87 -5.86
CA GLU A 74 0.67 31.24 -5.77
C GLU A 74 -0.06 31.21 -7.13
N GLY A 75 0.60 31.64 -8.21
CA GLY A 75 0.00 31.67 -9.55
C GLY A 75 -0.28 30.31 -10.18
N SER A 76 0.22 29.22 -9.59
CA SER A 76 -0.04 27.83 -10.03
C SER A 76 -0.95 27.08 -9.07
N LEU A 77 -1.53 27.76 -8.08
CA LEU A 77 -2.43 27.17 -7.09
C LEU A 77 -3.66 26.55 -7.75
N ASN A 78 -4.00 25.34 -7.33
CA ASN A 78 -5.32 24.78 -7.54
C ASN A 78 -6.23 25.16 -6.35
N GLU A 79 -7.43 25.67 -6.63
CA GLU A 79 -8.39 26.11 -5.61
C GLU A 79 -8.74 25.00 -4.60
N TYR A 80 -8.79 23.74 -5.05
CA TYR A 80 -9.06 22.58 -4.19
C TYR A 80 -7.92 22.28 -3.19
N MET A 81 -6.72 22.83 -3.41
CA MET A 81 -5.59 22.65 -2.50
C MET A 81 -5.56 23.66 -1.35
N THR A 82 -6.37 24.73 -1.43
CA THR A 82 -6.45 25.80 -0.41
C THR A 82 -6.58 25.29 1.03
N PRO A 83 -7.41 24.27 1.34
CA PRO A 83 -7.57 23.79 2.72
C PRO A 83 -6.34 23.09 3.32
N TYR A 84 -5.39 22.65 2.49
CA TYR A 84 -4.18 21.97 2.94
C TYR A 84 -2.99 22.94 3.13
N LEU A 85 -3.17 24.20 2.76
CA LEU A 85 -2.12 25.22 2.81
C LEU A 85 -2.18 25.98 4.13
N TYR A 86 -1.02 26.15 4.74
CA TYR A 86 -0.84 27.00 5.92
C TYR A 86 -0.86 28.48 5.53
N GLY A 87 -0.27 28.82 4.38
CA GLY A 87 -0.22 30.19 3.88
C GLY A 87 0.78 30.37 2.74
N SER A 88 1.21 31.60 2.52
CA SER A 88 2.23 31.95 1.53
C SER A 88 3.33 32.84 2.11
N ARG A 89 4.55 32.63 1.65
CA ARG A 89 5.73 33.41 2.01
C ARG A 89 6.49 33.80 0.74
N LEU A 90 6.60 35.10 0.48
CA LEU A 90 7.29 35.64 -0.71
C LEU A 90 6.74 35.06 -2.03
N GLY A 91 5.44 34.78 -2.08
CA GLY A 91 4.76 34.20 -3.25
C GLY A 91 4.94 32.68 -3.40
N HIS A 92 5.62 32.02 -2.45
CA HIS A 92 5.69 30.55 -2.36
C HIS A 92 4.67 30.03 -1.37
N LEU A 93 3.90 29.05 -1.79
CA LEU A 93 2.91 28.39 -0.94
C LEU A 93 3.59 27.48 0.08
N ILE A 94 3.00 27.38 1.27
CA ILE A 94 3.48 26.55 2.37
C ILE A 94 2.34 25.62 2.80
N PHE A 95 2.61 24.31 2.83
CA PHE A 95 1.69 23.30 3.35
C PHE A 95 1.65 23.28 4.87
N ASP A 96 0.47 22.96 5.41
CA ASP A 96 0.32 22.64 6.81
C ASP A 96 0.81 21.20 7.07
N LEU A 97 1.90 21.07 7.83
CA LEU A 97 2.50 19.78 8.12
C LEU A 97 1.70 18.94 9.12
N ASP A 98 0.86 19.54 9.96
CA ASP A 98 0.01 18.79 10.87
C ASP A 98 -1.08 18.05 10.06
N ILE A 99 -1.69 18.76 9.11
CA ILE A 99 -2.63 18.17 8.15
C ILE A 99 -1.94 17.09 7.32
N THR A 100 -0.72 17.37 6.84
CA THR A 100 0.09 16.42 6.06
C THR A 100 0.38 15.14 6.84
N ALA A 101 0.81 15.27 8.10
CA ALA A 101 1.14 14.14 8.96
C ALA A 101 -0.07 13.24 9.20
N ASP A 102 -1.25 13.82 9.43
CA ASP A 102 -2.47 13.07 9.64
C ASP A 102 -2.93 12.33 8.39
N HIS A 103 -2.83 12.95 7.21
CA HIS A 103 -3.14 12.29 5.95
C HIS A 103 -2.15 11.18 5.63
N LEU A 104 -0.86 11.40 5.87
CA LEU A 104 0.18 10.40 5.67
C LEU A 104 -0.01 9.20 6.61
N ARG A 105 -0.34 9.41 7.89
CA ARG A 105 -0.66 8.32 8.83
C ARG A 105 -1.85 7.48 8.35
N LYS A 106 -2.92 8.12 7.89
CA LYS A 106 -4.10 7.41 7.32
C LYS A 106 -3.72 6.59 6.09
N ALA A 107 -2.93 7.17 5.19
CA ALA A 107 -2.45 6.51 3.98
C ALA A 107 -1.55 5.30 4.29
N LEU A 108 -0.60 5.44 5.22
CA LEU A 108 0.28 4.35 5.65
C LEU A 108 -0.49 3.23 6.35
N ASN A 109 -1.43 3.58 7.23
CA ASN A 109 -2.27 2.58 7.91
C ASN A 109 -3.11 1.78 6.90
N PHE A 110 -3.74 2.48 5.94
CA PHE A 110 -4.51 1.83 4.88
C PHE A 110 -3.62 0.90 4.02
N THR A 111 -2.44 1.39 3.62
CA THR A 111 -1.46 0.60 2.86
C THR A 111 -1.04 -0.65 3.63
N ALA A 112 -0.74 -0.53 4.92
CA ALA A 112 -0.35 -1.64 5.78
C ALA A 112 -1.46 -2.69 5.90
N HIS A 113 -2.74 -2.28 6.00
CA HIS A 113 -3.86 -3.21 5.99
C HIS A 113 -4.03 -3.95 4.64
N ILE A 114 -3.82 -3.28 3.51
CA ILE A 114 -3.86 -3.93 2.18
C ILE A 114 -2.72 -4.95 2.05
N ALA A 115 -1.50 -4.57 2.44
CA ALA A 115 -0.35 -5.47 2.44
C ALA A 115 -0.56 -6.68 3.36
N TYR A 116 -1.10 -6.46 4.57
CA TYR A 116 -1.44 -7.53 5.52
C TYR A 116 -2.43 -8.55 4.95
N ARG A 117 -3.35 -8.11 4.08
CA ARG A 117 -4.33 -8.97 3.39
C ARG A 117 -3.79 -9.64 2.13
N GLY A 118 -2.54 -9.41 1.76
CA GLY A 118 -1.97 -9.91 0.50
C GLY A 118 -2.58 -9.26 -0.75
N GLY A 119 -2.97 -7.99 -0.63
CA GLY A 119 -3.42 -7.19 -1.75
C GLY A 119 -2.26 -6.76 -2.65
N ILE A 120 -2.54 -6.53 -3.93
CA ILE A 120 -1.52 -6.08 -4.90
C ILE A 120 -1.38 -4.55 -4.81
N ILE A 121 -0.17 -4.06 -4.55
CA ILE A 121 0.13 -2.63 -4.52
C ILE A 121 0.92 -2.25 -5.78
N CYS A 122 0.52 -1.18 -6.44
CA CYS A 122 1.21 -0.66 -7.62
C CYS A 122 1.62 0.81 -7.42
N PHE A 123 2.93 1.08 -7.49
CA PHE A 123 3.50 2.42 -7.42
C PHE A 123 3.50 3.11 -8.78
N PHE A 124 3.06 4.36 -8.82
CA PHE A 124 3.01 5.19 -10.00
C PHE A 124 3.89 6.42 -9.83
N ASN A 125 4.76 6.65 -10.81
CA ASN A 125 5.58 7.86 -10.87
C ASN A 125 5.93 8.19 -12.33
N ARG A 126 5.55 9.37 -12.83
CA ARG A 126 5.96 9.79 -14.19
C ARG A 126 7.26 10.59 -14.23
N ASN A 127 7.75 11.06 -13.09
CA ASN A 127 9.00 11.79 -13.03
C ASN A 127 10.17 10.85 -13.33
N ALA A 128 10.84 11.08 -14.47
CA ALA A 128 11.97 10.28 -14.92
C ALA A 128 13.17 10.30 -13.96
N LEU A 129 13.35 11.38 -13.19
CA LEU A 129 14.44 11.52 -12.23
C LEU A 129 14.36 10.45 -11.12
N ASN A 130 13.14 10.20 -10.63
CA ASN A 130 12.91 9.28 -9.51
C ASN A 130 12.47 7.88 -9.98
N ALA A 131 12.36 7.65 -11.29
CA ALA A 131 11.81 6.40 -11.83
C ALA A 131 12.60 5.17 -11.37
N HIS A 132 13.93 5.22 -11.42
CA HIS A 132 14.79 4.12 -10.98
C HIS A 132 14.66 3.84 -9.47
N LEU A 133 14.56 4.89 -8.66
CA LEU A 133 14.40 4.77 -7.22
C LEU A 133 13.09 4.04 -6.89
N VAL A 134 11.98 4.47 -7.51
CA VAL A 134 10.66 3.86 -7.31
C VAL A 134 10.63 2.40 -7.76
N GLU A 135 11.23 2.09 -8.91
CA GLU A 135 11.31 0.71 -9.42
C GLU A 135 12.10 -0.20 -8.47
N ARG A 136 13.23 0.30 -7.95
CA ARG A 136 14.02 -0.42 -6.95
C ARG A 136 13.24 -0.64 -5.66
N THR A 137 12.62 0.39 -5.10
CA THR A 137 11.85 0.28 -3.85
C THR A 137 10.68 -0.67 -3.99
N ALA A 138 9.95 -0.63 -5.12
CA ALA A 138 8.88 -1.59 -5.37
C ALA A 138 9.41 -3.03 -5.42
N GLN A 139 10.54 -3.25 -6.09
CA GLN A 139 11.20 -4.55 -6.13
C GLN A 139 11.67 -5.04 -4.75
N GLU A 140 12.20 -4.16 -3.91
CA GLU A 140 12.62 -4.45 -2.53
C GLU A 140 11.42 -4.82 -1.63
N CYS A 141 10.30 -4.11 -1.78
CA CYS A 141 9.04 -4.42 -1.10
C CYS A 141 8.37 -5.71 -1.62
N GLY A 142 8.74 -6.18 -2.82
CA GLY A 142 8.07 -7.29 -3.49
C GLY A 142 6.74 -6.90 -4.15
N GLU A 143 6.55 -5.61 -4.40
CA GLU A 143 5.37 -5.01 -5.02
C GLU A 143 5.67 -4.53 -6.45
N TYR A 144 4.68 -3.95 -7.12
CA TYR A 144 4.79 -3.56 -8.53
C TYR A 144 4.97 -2.04 -8.68
N ALA A 145 5.63 -1.62 -9.76
CA ALA A 145 5.72 -0.21 -10.13
C ALA A 145 5.48 -0.01 -11.63
N HIS A 146 4.79 1.07 -11.95
CA HIS A 146 4.64 1.58 -13.31
C HIS A 146 5.13 3.02 -13.37
N THR A 147 6.36 3.20 -13.85
CA THR A 147 6.95 4.55 -14.00
C THR A 147 7.05 5.03 -15.45
N ARG A 148 6.89 4.11 -16.40
CA ARG A 148 6.98 4.37 -17.85
C ARG A 148 5.68 4.99 -18.36
N PHE A 149 5.64 5.26 -19.67
CA PHE A 149 4.48 5.87 -20.30
C PHE A 149 3.22 5.04 -20.02
N TRP A 150 2.18 5.67 -19.47
CA TRP A 150 0.89 5.04 -19.22
C TRP A 150 0.09 5.00 -20.52
N ARG A 151 -0.04 3.79 -21.09
CA ARG A 151 -0.95 3.57 -22.21
C ARG A 151 -2.38 3.56 -21.66
N GLY A 152 -3.26 4.36 -22.25
CA GLY A 152 -4.67 4.34 -21.88
C GLY A 152 -5.26 2.95 -22.08
N GLY A 153 -6.14 2.53 -21.17
CA GLY A 153 -6.81 1.22 -21.26
C GLY A 153 -6.12 0.07 -20.54
N ILE A 154 -4.99 0.29 -19.85
CA ILE A 154 -4.31 -0.76 -19.06
C ILE A 154 -5.25 -1.34 -17.99
N PHE A 155 -6.02 -0.50 -17.30
CA PHE A 155 -6.99 -0.97 -16.30
C PHE A 155 -8.37 -1.26 -16.90
N THR A 156 -8.90 -0.36 -17.72
CA THR A 156 -10.28 -0.49 -18.24
C THR A 156 -10.42 -1.55 -19.34
N ASN A 157 -9.34 -1.91 -20.03
CA ASN A 157 -9.31 -2.93 -21.09
C ASN A 157 -8.21 -3.98 -20.84
N ALA A 158 -8.00 -4.32 -19.57
CA ALA A 158 -6.92 -5.21 -19.14
C ALA A 158 -6.94 -6.58 -19.84
N ASN A 159 -8.11 -7.19 -19.98
CA ASN A 159 -8.25 -8.52 -20.59
C ASN A 159 -7.73 -8.56 -22.03
N HIS A 160 -8.01 -7.52 -22.83
CA HIS A 160 -7.50 -7.42 -24.19
C HIS A 160 -6.03 -6.99 -24.22
N GLN A 161 -5.62 -6.08 -23.33
CA GLN A 161 -4.25 -5.56 -23.28
C GLN A 161 -3.23 -6.64 -22.88
N PHE A 162 -3.60 -7.54 -21.96
CA PHE A 162 -2.75 -8.60 -21.45
C PHE A 162 -3.02 -9.96 -22.13
N GLY A 163 -4.14 -10.11 -22.85
CA GLY A 163 -4.53 -11.36 -23.51
C GLY A 163 -4.95 -12.48 -22.55
N ALA A 164 -5.17 -12.17 -21.27
CA ALA A 164 -5.55 -13.12 -20.24
C ALA A 164 -6.38 -12.44 -19.13
N ILE A 165 -7.12 -13.25 -18.37
CA ILE A 165 -7.80 -12.78 -17.15
C ILE A 165 -6.73 -12.33 -16.17
N THR A 166 -6.69 -11.03 -15.91
CA THR A 166 -5.63 -10.40 -15.11
C THR A 166 -6.22 -9.86 -13.82
N ARG A 167 -5.57 -10.17 -12.69
CA ARG A 167 -5.89 -9.53 -11.41
C ARG A 167 -5.30 -8.11 -11.40
N LEU A 168 -6.17 -7.11 -11.27
CA LEU A 168 -5.77 -5.71 -11.17
C LEU A 168 -5.20 -5.41 -9.77
N PRO A 169 -4.46 -4.29 -9.62
CA PRO A 169 -4.01 -3.84 -8.31
C PRO A 169 -5.18 -3.56 -7.36
N ASP A 170 -5.02 -3.90 -6.09
CA ASP A 170 -5.98 -3.60 -5.03
C ASP A 170 -5.74 -2.20 -4.43
N LEU A 171 -4.53 -1.63 -4.65
CA LEU A 171 -4.17 -0.28 -4.26
C LEU A 171 -3.17 0.33 -5.26
N CYS A 172 -3.42 1.58 -5.65
CA CYS A 172 -2.47 2.38 -6.44
C CYS A 172 -1.90 3.52 -5.60
N ILE A 173 -0.57 3.65 -5.58
CA ILE A 173 0.14 4.73 -4.86
C ILE A 173 0.83 5.63 -5.87
N PHE A 174 0.42 6.90 -5.94
CA PHE A 174 0.98 7.92 -6.83
C PHE A 174 1.99 8.77 -6.07
N LEU A 175 3.27 8.68 -6.42
CA LEU A 175 4.27 9.62 -5.90
C LEU A 175 4.18 10.99 -6.55
N ASN A 176 3.60 11.05 -7.75
CA ASN A 176 3.21 12.30 -8.39
C ASN A 176 1.88 12.05 -9.12
N THR A 177 0.89 12.88 -8.84
CA THR A 177 -0.44 12.79 -9.46
C THR A 177 -0.53 13.49 -10.81
N GLN A 178 0.49 14.27 -11.19
CA GLN A 178 0.64 14.90 -12.50
C GLN A 178 1.56 14.09 -13.42
N ASN A 179 1.42 14.33 -14.72
CA ASN A 179 2.33 13.86 -15.76
C ASN A 179 3.29 14.98 -16.21
N ASN A 180 4.11 14.68 -17.21
CA ASN A 180 5.14 15.61 -17.71
C ASN A 180 4.58 16.88 -18.37
N ILE A 181 3.28 16.92 -18.71
CA ILE A 181 2.60 18.10 -19.27
C ILE A 181 1.76 18.82 -18.21
N LEU A 182 2.03 18.57 -16.92
CA LEU A 182 1.33 19.17 -15.77
C LEU A 182 -0.19 18.92 -15.76
N SER A 183 -0.65 17.84 -16.40
CA SER A 183 -2.04 17.40 -16.32
C SER A 183 -2.17 16.18 -15.43
N GLN A 184 -3.36 15.98 -14.87
CA GLN A 184 -3.63 14.85 -13.99
C GLN A 184 -3.35 13.52 -14.69
N HIS A 185 -2.65 12.63 -14.01
CA HIS A 185 -2.32 11.32 -14.52
C HIS A 185 -3.58 10.51 -14.81
N THR A 186 -3.69 9.99 -16.03
CA THR A 186 -4.89 9.27 -16.49
C THR A 186 -5.17 8.01 -15.67
N ALA A 187 -4.15 7.36 -15.12
CA ALA A 187 -4.34 6.23 -14.20
C ALA A 187 -5.10 6.60 -12.90
N VAL A 188 -5.11 7.87 -12.45
CA VAL A 188 -5.96 8.28 -11.30
C VAL A 188 -7.42 8.13 -11.68
N ARG A 189 -7.81 8.65 -12.85
CA ARG A 189 -9.16 8.51 -13.39
C ARG A 189 -9.52 7.06 -13.68
N ASP A 190 -8.60 6.29 -14.26
CA ASP A 190 -8.85 4.89 -14.60
C ASP A 190 -8.98 4.04 -13.31
N SER A 191 -8.22 4.33 -12.26
CA SER A 191 -8.36 3.69 -10.94
C SER A 191 -9.73 3.98 -10.33
N ALA A 192 -10.17 5.25 -10.36
CA ALA A 192 -11.50 5.64 -9.88
C ALA A 192 -12.63 4.91 -10.63
N LYS A 193 -12.51 4.76 -11.95
CA LYS A 193 -13.47 4.00 -12.76
C LYS A 193 -13.52 2.51 -12.41
N MET A 194 -12.39 1.93 -12.03
CA MET A 194 -12.27 0.53 -11.66
C MET A 194 -12.48 0.27 -10.16
N LEU A 195 -12.89 1.29 -9.39
CA LEU A 195 -13.08 1.23 -7.94
C LEU A 195 -11.82 0.79 -7.17
N ILE A 196 -10.64 1.11 -7.71
CA ILE A 196 -9.36 0.85 -7.06
C ILE A 196 -9.02 2.07 -6.19
N PRO A 197 -8.83 1.90 -4.86
CA PRO A 197 -8.45 3.00 -3.99
C PRO A 197 -7.08 3.55 -4.39
N THR A 198 -6.91 4.86 -4.23
CA THR A 198 -5.69 5.56 -4.60
C THR A 198 -5.14 6.36 -3.42
N ILE A 199 -3.84 6.23 -3.19
CA ILE A 199 -3.06 7.14 -2.34
C ILE A 199 -2.24 8.00 -3.27
N GLY A 200 -2.15 9.30 -3.02
CA GLY A 200 -1.39 10.19 -3.89
C GLY A 200 -0.75 11.33 -3.13
N ILE A 201 0.54 11.56 -3.37
CA ILE A 201 1.21 12.79 -2.94
C ILE A 201 0.71 13.91 -3.87
N VAL A 202 0.04 14.90 -3.27
CA VAL A 202 -0.61 16.00 -4.00
C VAL A 202 0.10 17.32 -3.70
N ASP A 203 0.65 17.91 -4.74
CA ASP A 203 1.27 19.24 -4.69
C ASP A 203 0.19 20.33 -4.85
N SER A 204 0.55 21.60 -4.66
CA SER A 204 -0.38 22.73 -4.56
C SER A 204 -1.09 23.03 -5.88
N ASN A 205 -0.58 22.52 -7.00
CA ASN A 205 -1.16 22.64 -8.34
C ASN A 205 -1.97 21.38 -8.76
N CYS A 206 -2.06 20.36 -7.90
CA CYS A 206 -2.75 19.11 -8.19
C CYS A 206 -4.24 19.19 -7.84
N ASN A 207 -5.05 18.27 -8.38
CA ASN A 207 -6.45 18.11 -8.00
C ASN A 207 -6.59 16.89 -7.06
N PRO A 208 -6.92 17.09 -5.77
CA PRO A 208 -7.03 16.00 -4.81
C PRO A 208 -8.35 15.21 -4.91
N ASN A 209 -9.39 15.72 -5.59
CA ASN A 209 -10.76 15.21 -5.48
C ASN A 209 -10.95 13.75 -5.93
N LEU A 210 -10.13 13.28 -6.87
CA LEU A 210 -10.20 11.90 -7.38
C LEU A 210 -9.26 10.93 -6.64
N VAL A 211 -8.46 11.43 -5.70
CA VAL A 211 -7.55 10.62 -4.89
C VAL A 211 -8.26 10.21 -3.61
N THR A 212 -8.25 8.91 -3.28
CA THR A 212 -8.98 8.41 -2.09
C THR A 212 -8.33 8.89 -0.79
N TYR A 213 -7.00 8.86 -0.73
CA TYR A 213 -6.20 9.33 0.39
C TYR A 213 -5.12 10.30 -0.14
N PRO A 214 -5.47 11.59 -0.33
CA PRO A 214 -4.49 12.60 -0.74
C PRO A 214 -3.55 12.91 0.42
N VAL A 215 -2.25 12.95 0.17
CA VAL A 215 -1.23 13.39 1.11
C VAL A 215 -0.65 14.70 0.59
N PRO A 216 -0.99 15.86 1.19
CA PRO A 216 -0.49 17.15 0.74
C PRO A 216 1.01 17.27 1.00
N GLY A 217 1.77 17.71 0.01
CA GLY A 217 3.22 17.84 0.13
C GLY A 217 3.93 17.77 -1.23
N GLN A 218 5.23 18.04 -1.21
CA GLN A 218 6.13 17.99 -2.37
C GLN A 218 6.98 16.72 -2.42
#